data_AF-A0A524K8U3-F1
#
_entry.id   AF-A0A524K8U3-F1
#
_cell.length_a   1.000
_cell.length_b   1.000
_cell.length_c   1.000
_cell.angle_alpha   90.00
_cell.angle_beta   90.00
_cell.angle_gamma   90.00
#
_symmetry.space_group_name_H-M   'P 1'
#
loop_
_entity.id
_entity.type
_entity.pdbx_description
1 polymer ?
#
loop_
_entity_poly.entity_id
_entity_poly.type
_entity_poly.pdbx_seq_one_letter_code
_entity_poly.pdbx_strand_id
1 'polypeptide(L)'
;MTQYWKRDGAALVSVDAPGKDVWVDVRDATREDLNCLERDYGVLPEHLQDMLDVDERSRIEKEDDYTMLILRLPMYDTRYEVIYFTAPVGVIIFKDRIVTVCSSDCEVLQELASGKVRDLTPGNKSAFLLKLMGRAAILYLRYLKDLNRRTAAIERELQRSVKNN
;
A
#
# COMPACT_ATOMS: atom_id res chain seq x y z
N MET A 1 5.41 1.88 12.20
CA MET A 1 4.62 2.94 12.88
C MET A 1 3.15 2.76 12.55
N THR A 2 2.34 2.46 13.57
CA THR A 2 0.90 2.23 13.42
C THR A 2 0.12 3.53 13.61
N GLN A 3 -0.80 3.83 12.69
CA GLN A 3 -1.70 4.98 12.73
C GLN A 3 -3.15 4.52 12.61
N TYR A 4 -4.09 5.30 13.16
CA TYR A 4 -5.52 4.97 13.11
C TYR A 4 -6.31 6.09 12.46
N TRP A 5 -7.21 5.71 11.56
CA TRP A 5 -7.99 6.63 10.75
C TRP A 5 -9.46 6.31 10.81
N LYS A 6 -10.30 7.32 11.06
CA LYS A 6 -11.74 7.20 11.07
C LYS A 6 -12.38 8.27 10.20
N ARG A 7 -13.51 7.96 9.57
CA ARG A 7 -14.28 8.98 8.86
C ARG A 7 -15.10 9.79 9.86
N ASP A 8 -14.95 11.11 9.79
CA ASP A 8 -15.77 12.08 10.50
C ASP A 8 -16.39 13.05 9.47
N GLY A 9 -17.71 12.93 9.27
CA GLY A 9 -18.43 13.61 8.19
C GLY A 9 -17.85 13.29 6.80
N ALA A 10 -17.28 14.32 6.15
CA ALA A 10 -16.66 14.21 4.83
C ALA A 10 -15.16 13.86 4.87
N ALA A 11 -14.52 14.04 6.02
CA ALA A 11 -13.07 13.96 6.18
C ALA A 11 -12.63 12.63 6.82
N LEU A 12 -11.39 12.25 6.55
CA LEU A 12 -10.70 11.21 7.30
C LEU A 12 -9.85 11.90 8.37
N VAL A 13 -10.02 11.52 9.63
CA VAL A 13 -9.31 12.09 10.76
C VAL A 13 -8.50 11.02 11.48
N SER A 14 -7.36 11.41 12.04
CA SER A 14 -6.56 10.53 12.89
C SER A 14 -7.24 10.38 14.26
N VAL A 15 -7.18 9.17 14.81
CA VAL A 15 -7.69 8.84 16.15
C VAL A 15 -6.62 8.11 16.96
N ASP A 16 -6.74 8.09 18.28
CA ASP A 16 -5.69 7.57 19.17
C ASP A 16 -5.71 6.05 19.35
N ALA A 17 -6.81 5.38 18.96
CA ALA A 17 -7.02 3.97 19.25
C ALA A 17 -7.78 3.24 18.12
N PRO A 18 -7.56 1.92 17.96
CA PRO A 18 -8.35 1.10 17.04
C PRO A 18 -9.80 0.99 17.52
N GLY A 19 -10.71 0.66 16.60
CA GLY A 19 -12.12 0.47 16.93
C GLY A 19 -12.98 0.16 15.71
N LYS A 20 -14.29 0.22 15.90
CA LYS A 20 -15.25 -0.01 14.81
C LYS A 20 -15.15 1.08 13.74
N ASP A 21 -15.14 0.63 12.48
CA ASP A 21 -15.02 1.41 11.25
C ASP A 21 -13.76 2.30 11.24
N VAL A 22 -12.70 1.83 11.91
CA VAL A 22 -11.36 2.42 11.89
C VAL A 22 -10.50 1.66 10.89
N TRP A 23 -9.71 2.40 10.13
CA TRP A 23 -8.59 1.87 9.35
C TRP A 23 -7.33 1.92 10.21
N VAL A 24 -6.72 0.76 10.43
CA VAL A 24 -5.41 0.61 11.06
C VAL A 24 -4.35 0.59 9.96
N ASP A 25 -3.45 1.55 9.98
CA ASP A 25 -2.45 1.76 8.94
C ASP A 25 -1.05 1.53 9.52
N VAL A 26 -0.46 0.38 9.19
CA VAL A 26 0.86 -0.05 9.66
C VAL A 26 1.84 0.13 8.51
N ARG A 27 2.71 1.14 8.62
CA ARG A 27 3.77 1.42 7.64
C ARG A 27 5.12 1.37 8.31
N ASP A 28 6.17 1.04 7.56
CA ASP A 28 7.48 0.73 8.13
C ASP A 28 7.31 -0.27 9.28
N ALA A 29 6.58 -1.36 9.00
CA ALA A 29 6.13 -2.32 10.00
C ALA A 29 7.31 -2.89 10.79
N THR A 30 7.26 -2.77 12.12
CA THR A 30 8.28 -3.33 13.01
C THR A 30 7.87 -4.71 13.53
N ARG A 31 8.79 -5.43 14.16
CA ARG A 31 8.47 -6.72 14.81
C ARG A 31 7.38 -6.56 15.86
N GLU A 32 7.38 -5.45 16.60
CA GLU A 32 6.37 -5.13 17.61
C GLU A 32 4.99 -4.92 16.98
N ASP A 33 4.91 -4.24 15.83
CA ASP A 33 3.66 -4.07 15.08
C ASP A 33 3.09 -5.45 14.67
N LEU A 34 3.93 -6.35 14.14
CA LEU A 34 3.51 -7.71 13.75
C LEU A 34 3.04 -8.53 14.95
N ASN A 35 3.79 -8.49 16.06
CA ASN A 35 3.41 -9.20 17.29
C ASN A 35 2.06 -8.69 17.85
N CYS A 36 1.75 -7.40 17.67
CA CYS A 36 0.45 -6.83 18.02
C CYS A 36 -0.65 -7.39 17.10
N LEU A 37 -0.42 -7.47 15.79
CA LEU A 37 -1.38 -8.05 14.84
C LEU A 37 -1.63 -9.54 15.10
N GLU A 38 -0.59 -10.30 15.42
CA GLU A 38 -0.73 -11.70 15.79
C GLU A 38 -1.54 -11.85 17.08
N ARG A 39 -1.10 -11.21 18.18
CA ARG A 39 -1.69 -11.40 19.50
C ARG A 39 -3.07 -10.76 19.66
N ASP A 40 -3.23 -9.52 19.19
CA ASP A 40 -4.42 -8.70 19.50
C ASP A 40 -5.47 -8.78 18.38
N TYR A 41 -5.07 -9.15 17.17
CA TYR A 41 -5.97 -9.27 16.00
C TYR A 41 -6.12 -10.71 15.50
N GLY A 42 -5.32 -11.67 16.01
CA GLY A 42 -5.39 -13.07 15.61
C GLY A 42 -4.94 -13.34 14.17
N VAL A 43 -4.10 -12.45 13.61
CA VAL A 43 -3.56 -12.66 12.26
C VAL A 43 -2.53 -13.78 12.30
N LEU A 44 -2.61 -14.70 11.34
CA LEU A 44 -1.72 -15.85 11.31
C LEU A 44 -0.26 -15.39 11.04
N PRO A 45 0.74 -15.96 11.75
CA PRO A 45 2.14 -15.58 11.56
C PRO A 45 2.65 -15.71 10.12
N GLU A 46 2.22 -16.74 9.41
CA GLU A 46 2.53 -16.97 7.99
C GLU A 46 2.02 -15.82 7.11
N HIS A 47 0.80 -15.33 7.35
CA HIS A 47 0.24 -14.20 6.63
C HIS A 47 1.02 -12.91 6.89
N LEU A 48 1.46 -12.69 8.13
CA LEU A 48 2.31 -11.54 8.46
C LEU A 48 3.69 -11.62 7.78
N GLN A 49 4.23 -12.82 7.60
CA GLN A 49 5.49 -13.03 6.87
C GLN A 49 5.31 -12.75 5.38
N ASP A 50 4.25 -13.27 4.78
CA ASP A 50 3.94 -13.07 3.36
C ASP A 50 3.74 -11.58 3.03
N MET A 51 3.12 -10.80 3.92
CA MET A 51 2.96 -9.35 3.76
C MET A 51 4.29 -8.57 3.73
N LEU A 52 5.37 -9.15 4.25
CA LEU A 52 6.71 -8.55 4.29
C LEU A 52 7.69 -9.14 3.27
N ASP A 53 7.33 -10.25 2.62
CA ASP A 53 8.15 -10.86 1.58
C ASP A 53 8.06 -10.05 0.27
N VAL A 54 9.20 -9.46 -0.12
CA VAL A 54 9.34 -8.64 -1.32
C VAL A 54 8.93 -9.36 -2.61
N ASP A 55 9.05 -10.69 -2.62
CA ASP A 55 8.74 -11.55 -3.77
C ASP A 55 7.31 -12.11 -3.76
N GLU A 56 6.53 -11.80 -2.71
CA GLU A 56 5.16 -12.29 -2.58
C GLU A 56 4.25 -11.76 -3.68
N ARG A 57 3.33 -12.63 -4.14
CA ARG A 57 2.43 -12.36 -5.25
C ARG A 57 1.08 -11.87 -4.74
N SER A 58 0.42 -11.08 -5.56
CA SER A 58 -0.93 -10.65 -5.23
C SER A 58 -1.91 -11.81 -5.23
N ARG A 59 -2.64 -11.95 -4.13
CA ARG A 59 -3.63 -13.00 -3.92
C ARG A 59 -4.67 -12.56 -2.90
N ILE A 60 -5.75 -13.32 -2.81
CA ILE A 60 -6.80 -13.16 -1.81
C ILE A 60 -6.98 -14.50 -1.10
N GLU A 61 -7.03 -14.45 0.23
CA GLU A 61 -7.20 -15.61 1.09
C GLU A 61 -8.30 -15.31 2.10
N LYS A 62 -9.10 -16.33 2.41
CA LYS A 62 -10.23 -16.19 3.30
C LYS A 62 -10.02 -17.11 4.48
N GLU A 63 -9.89 -16.51 5.64
CA GLU A 63 -9.92 -17.17 6.94
C GLU A 63 -11.32 -17.08 7.57
N ASP A 64 -11.47 -17.74 8.72
CA ASP A 64 -12.71 -17.70 9.49
C ASP A 64 -13.03 -16.28 10.01
N ASP A 65 -12.01 -15.56 10.50
CA ASP A 65 -12.18 -14.25 11.16
C ASP A 65 -11.87 -13.04 10.28
N TYR A 66 -11.15 -13.23 9.18
CA TYR A 66 -10.77 -12.16 8.26
C TYR A 66 -10.59 -12.63 6.82
N THR A 67 -10.59 -11.69 5.90
CA THR A 67 -10.13 -11.90 4.52
C THR A 67 -8.85 -11.13 4.32
N MET A 68 -7.78 -11.83 3.93
CA MET A 68 -6.51 -11.23 3.59
C MET A 68 -6.42 -10.99 2.09
N LEU A 69 -5.85 -9.86 1.71
CA LEU A 69 -5.35 -9.62 0.37
C LEU A 69 -3.90 -9.21 0.45
N ILE A 70 -3.10 -9.68 -0.50
CA ILE A 70 -1.79 -9.13 -0.78
C ILE A 70 -1.91 -8.38 -2.10
N LEU A 71 -1.58 -7.09 -2.09
CA LEU A 71 -1.57 -6.24 -3.28
C LEU A 71 -0.16 -5.73 -3.53
N ARG A 72 0.29 -5.74 -4.78
CA ARG A 72 1.56 -5.08 -5.14
C ARG A 72 1.28 -3.62 -5.46
N LEU A 73 1.84 -2.71 -4.67
CA LEU A 73 1.72 -1.27 -4.89
C LEU A 73 2.97 -0.72 -5.62
N PRO A 74 2.79 0.30 -6.49
CA PRO A 74 3.91 0.92 -7.16
C PRO A 74 4.68 1.81 -6.20
N MET A 75 5.99 1.65 -6.18
CA MET A 75 6.92 2.36 -5.31
C MET A 75 7.85 3.24 -6.15
N TYR A 76 8.24 4.38 -5.57
CA TYR A 76 9.26 5.24 -6.11
C TYR A 76 10.20 5.68 -4.99
N ASP A 77 11.49 5.39 -5.14
CA ASP A 77 12.48 5.79 -4.15
C ASP A 77 13.86 5.94 -4.79
N THR A 78 14.40 7.16 -4.76
CA THR A 78 15.70 7.50 -5.33
C THR A 78 16.89 6.94 -4.56
N ARG A 79 16.67 6.35 -3.37
CA ARG A 79 17.72 5.72 -2.56
C ARG A 79 18.12 4.34 -3.10
N TYR A 80 17.28 3.71 -3.92
CA TYR A 80 17.55 2.41 -4.54
C TYR A 80 18.14 2.57 -5.94
N GLU A 81 18.90 1.58 -6.39
CA GLU A 81 19.41 1.51 -7.77
C GLU A 81 18.25 1.44 -8.78
N VAL A 82 17.27 0.57 -8.50
CA VAL A 82 16.02 0.48 -9.25
C VAL A 82 14.98 1.38 -8.57
N ILE A 83 14.95 2.65 -8.99
CA ILE A 83 14.12 3.67 -8.34
C ILE A 83 12.61 3.45 -8.48
N TYR A 84 12.17 2.65 -9.46
CA TYR A 84 10.77 2.27 -9.67
C TYR A 84 10.62 0.77 -9.46
N PHE A 85 9.86 0.38 -8.45
CA PHE A 85 9.66 -1.03 -8.11
C PHE A 85 8.24 -1.24 -7.56
N THR A 86 7.96 -2.45 -7.10
CA THR A 86 6.70 -2.78 -6.44
C THR A 86 6.98 -3.45 -5.12
N ALA A 87 6.14 -3.20 -4.12
CA ALA A 87 6.21 -3.82 -2.81
C ALA A 87 4.85 -4.43 -2.45
N PRO A 88 4.82 -5.54 -1.69
CA PRO A 88 3.57 -6.06 -1.15
C PRO A 88 2.97 -5.09 -0.13
N VAL A 89 1.66 -5.03 -0.12
CA VAL A 89 0.85 -4.46 0.95
C VAL A 89 -0.20 -5.48 1.33
N GLY A 90 -0.14 -5.90 2.59
CA GLY A 90 -1.19 -6.67 3.22
C GLY A 90 -2.40 -5.80 3.46
N VAL A 91 -3.58 -6.29 3.07
CA VAL A 91 -4.87 -5.69 3.41
C VAL A 91 -5.70 -6.75 4.12
N ILE A 92 -5.99 -6.53 5.39
CA ILE A 92 -6.73 -7.47 6.23
C ILE A 92 -8.11 -6.87 6.50
N ILE A 93 -9.14 -7.56 6.03
CA ILE A 93 -10.52 -7.15 6.15
C ILE A 93 -11.16 -7.96 7.26
N PHE A 94 -11.42 -7.31 8.39
CA PHE A 94 -12.22 -7.85 9.47
C PHE A 94 -13.67 -7.38 9.35
N LYS A 95 -14.55 -7.94 10.19
CA LYS A 95 -15.96 -7.54 10.26
C LYS A 95 -16.15 -6.05 10.59
N ASP A 96 -15.32 -5.49 11.45
CA ASP A 96 -15.50 -4.14 12.00
C ASP A 96 -14.39 -3.15 11.63
N ARG A 97 -13.31 -3.59 10.98
CA ARG A 97 -12.15 -2.74 10.66
C ARG A 97 -11.40 -3.24 9.42
N ILE A 98 -10.49 -2.41 8.93
CA ILE A 98 -9.53 -2.76 7.90
C ILE A 98 -8.13 -2.46 8.39
N VAL A 99 -7.18 -3.34 8.12
CA VAL A 99 -5.76 -3.16 8.45
C VAL A 99 -4.97 -3.13 7.15
N THR A 100 -4.08 -2.17 6.98
CA THR A 100 -3.04 -2.22 5.96
C THR A 100 -1.69 -2.40 6.60
N VAL A 101 -0.87 -3.28 6.04
CA VAL A 101 0.48 -3.57 6.52
C VAL A 101 1.45 -3.46 5.36
N CYS A 102 2.49 -2.64 5.51
CA CYS A 102 3.57 -2.53 4.55
C CYS A 102 4.92 -2.43 5.26
N SER A 103 5.94 -3.08 4.70
CA SER A 103 7.33 -2.99 5.16
C SER A 103 7.96 -1.61 4.94
N SER A 104 7.33 -0.76 4.13
CA SER A 104 7.79 0.60 3.83
C SER A 104 6.61 1.57 3.74
N ASP A 105 6.86 2.87 3.86
CA ASP A 105 5.88 3.87 3.48
C ASP A 105 5.68 3.92 1.96
N CYS A 106 4.44 4.12 1.50
CA CYS A 106 4.14 4.22 0.07
C CYS A 106 3.17 5.37 -0.24
N GLU A 107 3.36 5.99 -1.40
CA GLU A 107 2.55 7.14 -1.82
C GLU A 107 1.05 6.81 -1.87
N VAL A 108 0.67 5.60 -2.27
CA VAL A 108 -0.74 5.20 -2.29
C VAL A 108 -1.38 5.35 -0.91
N LEU A 109 -0.78 4.78 0.13
CA LEU A 109 -1.33 4.85 1.50
C LEU A 109 -1.26 6.28 2.04
N GLN A 110 -0.18 7.03 1.76
CA GLN A 110 -0.09 8.46 2.11
C GLN A 110 -1.24 9.28 1.50
N GLU A 111 -1.60 9.02 0.25
CA GLU A 111 -2.67 9.74 -0.43
C GLU A 111 -4.06 9.37 0.09
N LEU A 112 -4.25 8.14 0.57
CA LEU A 112 -5.47 7.75 1.29
C LEU A 112 -5.55 8.48 2.63
N ALA A 113 -4.48 8.48 3.42
CA ALA A 113 -4.41 9.10 4.74
C ALA A 113 -4.55 10.64 4.71
N SER A 114 -3.96 11.29 3.70
CA SER A 114 -4.01 12.75 3.54
C SER A 114 -5.38 13.31 3.09
N GLY A 115 -6.38 12.46 2.86
CA GLY A 115 -7.71 12.89 2.41
C GLY A 115 -7.78 13.31 0.94
N LYS A 116 -6.70 13.14 0.15
CA LYS A 116 -6.73 13.37 -1.31
C LYS A 116 -7.75 12.46 -2.01
N VAL A 117 -8.00 11.28 -1.46
CA VAL A 117 -9.02 10.36 -1.93
C VAL A 117 -10.37 10.74 -1.29
N ARG A 118 -11.24 11.37 -2.08
CA ARG A 118 -12.59 11.75 -1.65
C ARG A 118 -13.40 10.52 -1.24
N ASP A 119 -14.29 10.69 -0.27
CA ASP A 119 -15.26 9.67 0.17
C ASP A 119 -14.65 8.33 0.58
N LEU A 120 -13.42 8.36 1.13
CA LEU A 120 -12.82 7.19 1.74
C LEU A 120 -13.52 6.89 3.08
N THR A 121 -14.11 5.71 3.18
CA THR A 121 -14.89 5.27 4.35
C THR A 121 -14.41 3.89 4.78
N PRO A 122 -13.62 3.77 5.87
CA PRO A 122 -13.14 2.47 6.35
C PRO A 122 -14.26 1.47 6.68
N GLY A 123 -15.44 1.96 7.11
CA GLY A 123 -16.60 1.10 7.38
C GLY A 123 -17.17 0.39 6.15
N ASN A 124 -16.96 0.94 4.93
CA ASN A 124 -17.28 0.27 3.67
C ASN A 124 -16.00 -0.32 3.07
N LYS A 125 -15.67 -1.54 3.49
CA LYS A 125 -14.41 -2.22 3.16
C LYS A 125 -14.21 -2.43 1.66
N SER A 126 -15.26 -2.78 0.93
CA SER A 126 -15.19 -2.93 -0.53
C SER A 126 -14.90 -1.60 -1.23
N ALA A 127 -15.56 -0.52 -0.82
CA ALA A 127 -15.30 0.80 -1.38
C ALA A 127 -13.89 1.32 -1.02
N PHE A 128 -13.43 1.05 0.20
CA PHE A 128 -12.06 1.35 0.63
C PHE A 128 -11.05 0.63 -0.27
N LEU A 129 -11.20 -0.69 -0.45
CA LEU A 129 -10.32 -1.51 -1.27
C LEU A 129 -10.30 -1.05 -2.74
N LEU A 130 -11.47 -0.78 -3.32
CA LEU A 130 -11.58 -0.26 -4.69
C LEU A 130 -10.88 1.10 -4.84
N LYS A 131 -10.97 1.98 -3.84
CA LYS A 131 -10.27 3.26 -3.84
C LYS A 131 -8.76 3.08 -3.72
N LEU A 132 -8.29 2.18 -2.86
CA LEU A 132 -6.89 1.80 -2.74
C LEU A 132 -6.34 1.31 -4.09
N MET A 133 -6.99 0.32 -4.70
CA MET A 133 -6.60 -0.25 -5.99
C MET A 133 -6.67 0.79 -7.12
N GLY A 134 -7.73 1.61 -7.16
CA GLY A 134 -7.87 2.68 -8.14
C GLY A 134 -6.76 3.72 -8.01
N ARG A 135 -6.35 4.06 -6.79
CA ARG A 135 -5.24 4.98 -6.55
C ARG A 135 -3.91 4.39 -6.97
N ALA A 136 -3.68 3.12 -6.66
CA ALA A 136 -2.51 2.37 -7.14
C ALA A 136 -2.45 2.34 -8.67
N ALA A 137 -3.56 2.08 -9.36
CA ALA A 137 -3.62 2.04 -10.82
C ALA A 137 -3.24 3.39 -11.46
N ILE A 138 -3.75 4.51 -10.92
CA ILE A 138 -3.36 5.85 -11.38
C ILE A 138 -1.86 6.07 -11.19
N LEU A 139 -1.31 5.63 -10.06
CA LEU A 139 0.10 5.80 -9.74
C LEU A 139 1.01 4.94 -10.65
N TYR A 140 0.61 3.70 -10.94
CA TYR A 140 1.28 2.83 -11.92
C TYR A 140 1.38 3.52 -13.28
N LEU A 141 0.25 4.05 -13.80
CA LEU A 141 0.25 4.74 -15.09
C LEU A 141 1.18 5.97 -15.10
N ARG A 142 1.24 6.69 -13.98
CA ARG A 142 2.13 7.85 -13.82
C ARG A 142 3.60 7.43 -13.87
N TYR A 143 3.98 6.39 -13.15
CA TYR A 143 5.36 5.88 -13.12
C TYR A 143 5.78 5.29 -14.46
N LEU A 144 4.91 4.50 -15.11
CA LEU A 144 5.19 3.97 -16.46
C LEU A 144 5.40 5.09 -17.48
N LYS A 145 4.62 6.17 -17.39
CA LYS A 145 4.79 7.34 -18.27
C LYS A 145 6.14 8.04 -18.04
N ASP A 146 6.60 8.14 -16.79
CA ASP A 146 7.90 8.71 -16.48
C ASP A 146 9.05 7.80 -16.95
N LEU A 147 8.96 6.49 -16.68
CA LEU A 147 9.92 5.49 -17.12
C LEU A 147 10.08 5.54 -18.65
N ASN A 148 8.97 5.54 -19.40
CA ASN A 148 9.00 5.64 -20.87
C ASN A 148 9.70 6.92 -21.36
N ARG A 149 9.50 8.05 -20.68
CA ARG A 149 10.16 9.32 -21.04
C ARG A 149 11.67 9.26 -20.81
N ARG A 150 12.11 8.63 -19.71
CA ARG A 150 13.53 8.43 -19.40
C ARG A 150 14.19 7.49 -20.39
N THR A 151 13.56 6.35 -20.69
CA THR A 151 14.05 5.41 -21.71
C THR A 151 14.23 6.10 -23.06
N ALA A 152 13.23 6.84 -23.52
CA ALA A 152 13.31 7.58 -24.79
C ALA A 152 14.38 8.69 -24.79
N ALA A 153 14.76 9.24 -23.63
CA ALA A 153 15.87 10.20 -23.54
C ALA A 153 17.23 9.50 -23.70
N ILE A 154 17.43 8.39 -22.98
CA ILE A 154 18.64 7.57 -23.06
C ILE A 154 18.85 7.04 -24.49
N GLU A 155 17.80 6.55 -25.14
CA GLU A 155 17.87 6.07 -26.53
C GLU A 155 18.32 7.17 -27.51
N ARG A 156 17.79 8.40 -27.34
CA ARG A 156 18.18 9.55 -28.18
C ARG A 156 19.64 9.96 -27.97
N GLU A 157 20.14 9.88 -26.74
CA GLU A 157 21.54 10.14 -26.43
C GLU A 157 22.46 9.09 -27.06
N LEU A 158 22.09 7.81 -26.96
CA LEU A 158 22.84 6.71 -27.57
C LEU A 158 22.87 6.82 -29.11
N GLN A 159 21.76 7.17 -29.75
CA GLN A 159 21.73 7.37 -31.20
C GLN A 159 22.64 8.52 -31.66
N ARG A 160 22.80 9.57 -30.84
CA ARG A 160 23.70 10.70 -31.14
C ARG A 160 25.17 10.32 -30.98
N SER A 161 25.52 9.55 -29.94
CA SER A 161 26.91 9.12 -29.73
C SER A 161 27.40 8.16 -30.81
N VAL A 162 26.54 7.26 -31.30
CA VAL A 162 26.86 6.34 -32.40
C VAL A 162 27.03 7.07 -33.74
N LYS A 163 26.34 8.19 -33.98
CA LYS A 163 26.46 8.98 -35.23
C LYS A 163 27.63 9.96 -35.25
N ASN A 164 28.17 10.31 -34.08
CA ASN A 164 29.30 11.25 -33.94
C ASN A 164 30.65 10.52 -33.82
N ASN A 165 30.69 9.25 -34.17
CA ASN A 165 31.87 8.39 -34.28
C ASN A 165 31.90 7.79 -35.69
#